data_AF-A0AAX4JY20-F1
#
_entry.id   AF-A0AAX4JY20-F1
#
_cell.length_a   1.000
_cell.length_b   1.000
_cell.length_c   1.000
_cell.angle_alpha   90.00
_cell.angle_beta   90.00
_cell.angle_gamma   90.00
#
_symmetry.space_group_name_H-M   'P 1'
#
loop_
_entity.id
_entity.type
_entity.pdbx_description
1 polymer ?
#
loop_
_entity_poly.entity_id
_entity_poly.type
_entity_poly.pdbx_seq_one_letter_code
_entity_poly.pdbx_strand_id
1 'polypeptide(L)'
;MLPTYLLCGIIYTGFYLAYEKLSPKFESERKKAYILSSISSCVMTLSSIPFFLSYLIYGLEETFHQGQLDYLGQLGEFCTIFFGVYLFADLSIGYVKYRSQVGLLTGWIHHTVYIGLMFYTINAGITPIFLTGAIMELPTFDLAISNLFPAVRNDFRFLSSFFIFRILYHTIYLIDCARPSSRAYMGNTWIPTIMLSLALLMHISWFKGGIMGYLKRHNKAKLKYNDKKKNAIMVGCEISDPVIECAIQLDETVNQELLLEENENEDENGGKTPDDSPLITPRTPKQNPLLTNLPIPNLSNLPTVLIPSINNIPGLASLTNTSANGFKEAVKHRWDEQKEKFTQRVALGLKRRFTGDEGDETMETS
;
A
#
# COMPACT_ATOMS: atom_id res chain seq x y z
N MET A 1 -13.99 -22.00 -24.26
CA MET A 1 -13.26 -21.28 -23.20
C MET A 1 -11.83 -21.79 -23.15
N LEU A 2 -10.85 -20.89 -23.05
CA LEU A 2 -9.47 -21.28 -22.76
C LEU A 2 -9.44 -21.90 -21.34
N PRO A 3 -8.76 -23.04 -21.12
CA PRO A 3 -8.59 -23.58 -19.77
C PRO A 3 -8.00 -22.55 -18.81
N THR A 4 -8.57 -22.44 -17.61
CA THR A 4 -8.18 -21.44 -16.60
C THR A 4 -6.68 -21.43 -16.30
N TYR A 5 -6.04 -22.59 -16.26
CA TYR A 5 -4.59 -22.68 -16.03
C TYR A 5 -3.75 -22.09 -17.16
N LEU A 6 -4.19 -22.23 -18.43
CA LEU A 6 -3.53 -21.57 -19.57
C LEU A 6 -3.74 -20.06 -19.51
N LEU A 7 -4.94 -19.61 -19.15
CA LEU A 7 -5.22 -18.19 -18.96
C LEU A 7 -4.32 -17.59 -17.88
N CYS A 8 -4.19 -18.25 -16.73
CA CYS A 8 -3.28 -17.82 -15.65
C CYS A 8 -1.83 -17.74 -16.14
N GLY A 9 -1.35 -18.74 -16.88
CA GLY A 9 0.01 -18.75 -17.44
C GLY A 9 0.27 -17.60 -18.41
N ILE A 10 -0.72 -17.28 -19.27
CA ILE A 10 -0.64 -16.15 -20.21
C ILE A 10 -0.59 -14.82 -19.45
N ILE A 11 -1.48 -14.62 -18.48
CA ILE A 11 -1.53 -13.37 -17.68
C ILE A 11 -0.24 -13.20 -16.90
N TYR A 12 0.26 -14.26 -16.24
CA TYR A 12 1.52 -14.23 -15.49
C TYR A 12 2.70 -13.87 -16.41
N THR A 13 2.78 -14.51 -17.58
CA THR A 13 3.81 -14.21 -18.58
C THR A 13 3.71 -12.75 -19.03
N GLY A 14 2.49 -12.23 -19.22
CA GLY A 14 2.23 -10.82 -19.51
C GLY A 14 2.80 -9.88 -18.44
N PHE A 15 2.54 -10.15 -17.15
CA PHE A 15 3.11 -9.38 -16.05
C PHE A 15 4.65 -9.45 -16.01
N TYR A 16 5.21 -10.65 -16.19
CA TYR A 16 6.66 -10.83 -16.20
C TYR A 16 7.33 -10.06 -17.35
N LEU A 17 6.80 -10.16 -18.57
CA LEU A 17 7.32 -9.44 -19.73
C LEU A 17 7.15 -7.93 -19.58
N ALA A 18 6.02 -7.47 -19.04
CA ALA A 18 5.81 -6.05 -18.75
C ALA A 18 6.84 -5.53 -17.74
N TYR A 19 7.14 -6.30 -16.69
CA TYR A 19 8.16 -5.96 -15.71
C TYR A 19 9.56 -5.91 -16.33
N GLU A 20 9.98 -6.92 -17.09
CA GLU A 20 11.30 -6.95 -17.72
C GLU A 20 11.48 -5.81 -18.73
N LYS A 21 10.41 -5.40 -19.43
CA LYS A 21 10.45 -4.28 -20.38
C LYS A 21 10.46 -2.91 -19.70
N LEU A 22 9.74 -2.74 -18.58
CA LEU A 22 9.58 -1.44 -17.92
C LEU A 22 10.61 -1.19 -16.83
N SER A 23 11.06 -2.23 -16.12
CA SER A 23 12.00 -2.08 -14.99
C SER A 23 13.34 -1.42 -15.35
N PRO A 24 13.93 -1.57 -16.55
CA PRO A 24 15.15 -0.85 -16.92
C PRO A 24 14.97 0.67 -16.99
N LYS A 25 13.73 1.16 -17.12
CA LYS A 25 13.42 2.60 -17.18
C LYS A 25 13.40 3.26 -15.80
N PHE A 26 13.51 2.49 -14.72
CA PHE A 26 13.46 2.99 -13.37
C PHE A 26 14.70 2.54 -12.61
N GLU A 27 15.43 3.46 -12.00
CA GLU A 27 16.69 3.13 -11.34
C GLU A 27 16.47 2.41 -10.00
N SER A 28 15.54 2.93 -9.18
CA SER A 28 15.29 2.47 -7.82
C SER A 28 14.42 1.21 -7.76
N GLU A 29 14.82 0.22 -6.93
CA GLU A 29 14.00 -0.96 -6.60
C GLU A 29 12.59 -0.56 -6.11
N ARG A 30 12.49 0.56 -5.39
CA ARG A 30 11.21 1.07 -4.91
C ARG A 30 10.28 1.44 -6.05
N LYS A 31 10.77 2.13 -7.08
CA LYS A 31 9.98 2.46 -8.27
C LYS A 31 9.58 1.18 -9.02
N LYS A 32 10.52 0.24 -9.18
CA LYS A 32 10.27 -1.04 -9.85
C LYS A 32 9.13 -1.84 -9.18
N ALA A 33 9.04 -1.81 -7.86
CA ALA A 33 7.97 -2.48 -7.11
C ALA A 33 6.55 -1.94 -7.43
N TYR A 34 6.43 -0.71 -7.94
CA TYR A 34 5.12 -0.13 -8.29
C TYR A 34 4.65 -0.44 -9.72
N ILE A 35 5.49 -1.06 -10.56
CA ILE A 35 5.15 -1.32 -11.98
C ILE A 35 3.91 -2.21 -12.09
N LEU A 36 3.93 -3.38 -11.43
CA LEU A 36 2.82 -4.34 -11.49
C LEU A 36 1.57 -3.77 -10.83
N SER A 37 1.72 -3.12 -9.66
CA SER A 37 0.60 -2.49 -8.97
C SER A 37 -0.07 -1.44 -9.85
N SER A 38 0.70 -0.59 -10.54
CA SER A 38 0.14 0.43 -11.44
C SER A 38 -0.69 -0.16 -12.57
N ILE A 39 -0.20 -1.22 -13.21
CA ILE A 39 -0.91 -1.92 -14.28
C ILE A 39 -2.19 -2.56 -13.73
N SER A 40 -2.06 -3.31 -12.64
CA SER A 40 -3.18 -4.05 -12.06
C SER A 40 -4.28 -3.12 -11.55
N SER A 41 -3.94 -2.10 -10.76
CA SER A 41 -4.90 -1.15 -10.21
C SER A 41 -5.60 -0.33 -11.30
N CYS A 42 -4.90 -0.02 -12.41
CA CYS A 42 -5.51 0.63 -13.57
C CYS A 42 -6.59 -0.26 -14.20
N VAL A 43 -6.24 -1.52 -14.52
CA VAL A 43 -7.18 -2.49 -15.10
C VAL A 43 -8.37 -2.70 -14.17
N MET A 44 -8.13 -2.96 -12.88
CA MET A 44 -9.20 -3.19 -11.91
C MET A 44 -10.12 -1.99 -11.74
N THR A 45 -9.56 -0.77 -11.70
CA THR A 45 -10.35 0.46 -11.62
C THR A 45 -11.26 0.57 -12.85
N LEU A 46 -10.72 0.45 -14.06
CA LEU A 46 -11.49 0.60 -15.30
C LEU A 46 -12.54 -0.50 -15.46
N SER A 47 -12.20 -1.76 -15.19
CA SER A 47 -13.11 -2.89 -15.31
C SER A 47 -14.21 -2.89 -14.24
N SER A 48 -13.99 -2.22 -13.10
CA SER A 48 -15.00 -2.11 -12.03
C SER A 48 -16.11 -1.09 -12.32
N ILE A 49 -15.87 -0.12 -13.21
CA ILE A 49 -16.81 0.97 -13.51
C ILE A 49 -18.24 0.47 -13.80
N PRO A 50 -18.50 -0.51 -14.69
CA PRO A 50 -19.87 -0.97 -14.94
C PRO A 50 -20.54 -1.55 -13.68
N PHE A 51 -19.81 -2.29 -12.85
CA PHE A 51 -20.34 -2.87 -11.61
C PHE A 51 -20.59 -1.79 -10.54
N PHE A 52 -19.69 -0.82 -10.42
CA PHE A 52 -19.83 0.29 -9.50
C PHE A 52 -21.02 1.19 -9.88
N LEU A 53 -21.17 1.52 -11.17
CA LEU A 53 -22.31 2.31 -11.64
C LEU A 53 -23.63 1.55 -11.48
N SER A 54 -23.67 0.26 -11.81
CA SER A 54 -24.84 -0.58 -11.55
C SER A 54 -25.22 -0.57 -10.06
N TYR A 55 -24.22 -0.64 -9.17
CA TYR A 55 -24.44 -0.60 -7.72
C TYR A 55 -25.02 0.73 -7.25
N LEU A 56 -24.51 1.86 -7.77
CA LEU A 56 -25.02 3.17 -7.41
C LEU A 56 -26.45 3.42 -7.90
N ILE A 57 -26.82 2.87 -9.06
CA ILE A 57 -28.12 3.13 -9.69
C ILE A 57 -29.18 2.14 -9.20
N TYR A 58 -28.85 0.85 -9.13
CA TYR A 58 -29.80 -0.23 -8.92
C TYR A 58 -29.59 -1.00 -7.59
N GLY A 59 -28.48 -0.75 -6.90
CA GLY A 59 -28.14 -1.45 -5.66
C GLY A 59 -27.44 -2.79 -5.88
N LEU A 60 -27.08 -3.44 -4.77
CA LEU A 60 -26.21 -4.62 -4.77
C LEU A 60 -26.86 -5.88 -5.36
N GLU A 61 -28.16 -6.08 -5.12
CA GLU A 61 -28.89 -7.25 -5.61
C GLU A 61 -28.94 -7.28 -7.14
N GLU A 62 -29.36 -6.17 -7.75
CA GLU A 62 -29.42 -6.06 -9.21
C GLU A 62 -28.02 -6.11 -9.82
N THR A 63 -27.03 -5.46 -9.18
CA THR A 63 -25.63 -5.54 -9.63
C THR A 63 -25.11 -6.97 -9.60
N PHE A 64 -25.44 -7.72 -8.56
CA PHE A 64 -25.09 -9.13 -8.45
C PHE A 64 -25.72 -9.92 -9.58
N HIS A 65 -27.03 -9.79 -9.80
CA HIS A 65 -27.76 -10.52 -10.83
C HIS A 65 -27.25 -10.19 -12.23
N GLN A 66 -27.15 -8.91 -12.59
CA GLN A 66 -26.58 -8.47 -13.88
C GLN A 66 -25.14 -8.93 -14.05
N GLY A 67 -24.37 -8.93 -12.95
CA GLY A 67 -23.01 -9.43 -12.91
C GLY A 67 -22.89 -10.94 -13.13
N GLN A 68 -23.96 -11.71 -13.06
CA GLN A 68 -23.95 -13.14 -13.43
C GLN A 68 -24.20 -13.37 -14.93
N LEU A 69 -24.60 -12.34 -15.68
CA LEU A 69 -25.09 -12.48 -17.04
C LEU A 69 -24.08 -12.03 -18.09
N ASP A 70 -24.13 -12.70 -19.24
CA ASP A 70 -23.48 -12.33 -20.50
C ASP A 70 -22.00 -11.90 -20.36
N TYR A 71 -21.71 -10.68 -20.79
CA TYR A 71 -20.35 -10.13 -20.81
C TYR A 71 -19.89 -9.68 -19.42
N LEU A 72 -20.82 -9.29 -18.53
CA LEU A 72 -20.47 -8.85 -17.18
C LEU A 72 -19.99 -10.04 -16.33
N GLY A 73 -20.65 -11.20 -16.43
CA GLY A 73 -20.17 -12.43 -15.79
C GLY A 73 -18.77 -12.81 -16.25
N GLN A 74 -18.54 -12.83 -17.56
CA GLN A 74 -17.22 -13.13 -18.13
C GLN A 74 -16.15 -12.12 -17.72
N LEU A 75 -16.50 -10.83 -17.68
CA LEU A 75 -15.60 -9.77 -17.21
C LEU A 75 -15.26 -9.94 -15.73
N GLY A 76 -16.26 -10.25 -14.90
CA GLY A 76 -16.10 -10.52 -13.47
C GLY A 76 -15.16 -11.67 -13.19
N GLU A 77 -15.37 -12.81 -13.86
CA GLU A 77 -14.48 -13.97 -13.77
C GLU A 77 -13.06 -13.65 -14.25
N PHE A 78 -12.92 -13.06 -15.43
CA PHE A 78 -11.62 -12.72 -16.01
C PHE A 78 -10.84 -11.77 -15.09
N CYS A 79 -11.45 -10.69 -14.61
CA CYS A 79 -10.79 -9.71 -13.75
C CYS A 79 -10.43 -10.28 -12.37
N THR A 80 -11.24 -11.20 -11.83
CA THR A 80 -10.92 -11.90 -10.58
C THR A 80 -9.69 -12.81 -10.76
N ILE A 81 -9.63 -13.55 -11.88
CA ILE A 81 -8.44 -14.35 -12.24
C ILE A 81 -7.23 -13.45 -12.44
N PHE A 82 -7.38 -12.37 -13.20
CA PHE A 82 -6.32 -11.40 -13.48
C PHE A 82 -5.74 -10.82 -12.19
N PHE A 83 -6.58 -10.39 -11.26
CA PHE A 83 -6.13 -9.85 -9.97
C PHE A 83 -5.44 -10.92 -9.12
N GLY A 84 -5.96 -12.15 -9.09
CA GLY A 84 -5.32 -13.28 -8.41
C GLY A 84 -3.92 -13.58 -8.95
N VAL A 85 -3.78 -13.58 -10.27
CA VAL A 85 -2.48 -13.78 -10.94
C VAL A 85 -1.54 -12.61 -10.72
N TYR A 86 -2.04 -11.37 -10.69
CA TYR A 86 -1.26 -10.19 -10.30
C TYR A 86 -0.65 -10.36 -8.91
N LEU A 87 -1.45 -10.74 -7.91
CA LEU A 87 -0.97 -10.89 -6.53
C LEU A 87 0.13 -11.95 -6.44
N PHE A 88 -0.04 -13.06 -7.17
CA PHE A 88 0.97 -14.10 -7.26
C PHE A 88 2.23 -13.63 -7.99
N ALA A 89 2.07 -12.89 -9.10
CA ALA A 89 3.17 -12.30 -9.86
C ALA A 89 3.96 -11.30 -9.01
N ASP A 90 3.28 -10.43 -8.26
CA ASP A 90 3.93 -9.44 -7.40
C ASP A 90 4.74 -10.10 -6.27
N LEU A 91 4.21 -11.17 -5.65
CA LEU A 91 4.96 -11.93 -4.65
C LEU A 91 6.16 -12.68 -5.25
N SER A 92 5.98 -13.37 -6.37
CA SER A 92 7.03 -14.20 -6.98
C SER A 92 8.13 -13.36 -7.62
N ILE A 93 7.78 -12.37 -8.43
CA ILE A 93 8.73 -11.42 -9.03
C ILE A 93 9.34 -10.56 -7.93
N GLY A 94 8.54 -10.08 -6.97
CA GLY A 94 9.04 -9.28 -5.86
C GLY A 94 10.03 -10.03 -4.98
N TYR A 95 9.80 -11.32 -4.71
CA TYR A 95 10.74 -12.16 -3.97
C TYR A 95 12.11 -12.26 -4.67
N VAL A 96 12.13 -12.28 -6.00
CA VAL A 96 13.36 -12.44 -6.80
C VAL A 96 14.04 -11.10 -7.11
N LYS A 97 13.27 -10.07 -7.49
CA LYS A 97 13.77 -8.84 -8.12
C LYS A 97 13.75 -7.60 -7.23
N TYR A 98 12.91 -7.55 -6.20
CA TYR A 98 12.78 -6.40 -5.30
C TYR A 98 12.40 -6.84 -3.87
N ARG A 99 13.11 -7.85 -3.36
CA ARG A 99 12.80 -8.52 -2.07
C ARG A 99 12.75 -7.56 -0.88
N SER A 100 13.53 -6.47 -0.96
CA SER A 100 13.60 -5.41 0.03
C SER A 100 12.27 -4.66 0.20
N GLN A 101 11.41 -4.67 -0.82
CA GLN A 101 10.16 -3.92 -0.89
C GLN A 101 8.93 -4.76 -0.51
N VAL A 102 9.05 -6.11 -0.49
CA VAL A 102 7.94 -6.99 -0.11
C VAL A 102 7.83 -7.08 1.41
N GLY A 103 6.96 -6.25 1.99
CA GLY A 103 6.66 -6.23 3.42
C GLY A 103 5.95 -7.51 3.90
N LEU A 104 6.11 -7.86 5.17
CA LEU A 104 5.45 -9.04 5.76
C LEU A 104 3.92 -8.90 5.77
N LEU A 105 3.43 -7.79 6.33
CA LEU A 105 1.99 -7.58 6.50
C LEU A 105 1.32 -7.23 5.16
N THR A 106 1.90 -6.29 4.43
CA THR A 106 1.29 -5.69 3.23
C THR A 106 1.65 -6.36 1.93
N GLY A 107 2.78 -7.07 1.86
CA GLY A 107 3.08 -7.98 0.77
C GLY A 107 2.55 -9.37 1.08
N TRP A 108 3.28 -10.12 1.91
CA TRP A 108 3.03 -11.56 2.10
C TRP A 108 1.64 -11.89 2.63
N ILE A 109 1.26 -11.37 3.80
CA ILE A 109 -0.02 -11.74 4.44
C ILE A 109 -1.19 -11.24 3.59
N HIS A 110 -1.19 -9.95 3.25
CA HIS A 110 -2.25 -9.34 2.46
C HIS A 110 -2.45 -10.03 1.10
N HIS A 111 -1.38 -10.22 0.31
CA HIS A 111 -1.52 -10.86 -1.01
C HIS A 111 -1.92 -12.33 -0.91
N THR A 112 -1.40 -13.08 0.07
CA THR A 112 -1.79 -14.48 0.26
C THR A 112 -3.27 -14.62 0.62
N VAL A 113 -3.77 -13.77 1.52
CA VAL A 113 -5.19 -13.74 1.88
C VAL A 113 -6.05 -13.39 0.67
N TYR A 114 -5.64 -12.40 -0.14
CA TYR A 114 -6.38 -12.03 -1.33
C TYR A 114 -6.31 -13.09 -2.44
N ILE A 115 -5.21 -13.83 -2.60
CA ILE A 115 -5.15 -14.98 -3.52
C ILE A 115 -6.20 -16.02 -3.12
N GLY A 116 -6.30 -16.33 -1.82
CA GLY A 116 -7.34 -17.21 -1.29
C GLY A 116 -8.75 -16.65 -1.52
N LEU A 117 -8.93 -15.33 -1.37
CA LEU A 117 -10.18 -14.65 -1.67
C LEU A 117 -10.57 -14.75 -3.15
N MET A 118 -9.63 -14.56 -4.08
CA MET A 118 -9.90 -14.68 -5.52
C MET A 118 -10.31 -16.11 -5.89
N PHE A 119 -9.64 -17.10 -5.30
CA PHE A 119 -10.04 -18.49 -5.47
C PHE A 119 -11.46 -18.72 -4.93
N TYR A 120 -11.77 -18.21 -3.74
CA TYR A 120 -13.10 -18.34 -3.16
C TYR A 120 -14.19 -17.67 -4.01
N THR A 121 -14.00 -16.43 -4.45
CA THR A 121 -15.02 -15.67 -5.18
C THR A 121 -15.35 -16.28 -6.54
N ILE A 122 -14.34 -16.86 -7.23
CA ILE A 122 -14.55 -17.63 -8.46
C ILE A 122 -15.37 -18.88 -8.16
N ASN A 123 -14.95 -19.71 -7.20
CA ASN A 123 -15.63 -20.98 -6.91
C ASN A 123 -17.05 -20.81 -6.36
N ALA A 124 -17.29 -19.74 -5.61
CA ALA A 124 -18.61 -19.42 -5.07
C ALA A 124 -19.51 -18.67 -6.08
N GLY A 125 -19.00 -18.30 -7.26
CA GLY A 125 -19.78 -17.55 -8.26
C GLY A 125 -20.16 -16.14 -7.79
N ILE A 126 -19.34 -15.51 -6.95
CA ILE A 126 -19.60 -14.17 -6.39
C ILE A 126 -18.60 -13.12 -6.88
N THR A 127 -18.01 -13.34 -8.06
CA THR A 127 -17.07 -12.40 -8.69
C THR A 127 -17.65 -11.00 -8.90
N PRO A 128 -18.97 -10.77 -9.15
CA PRO A 128 -19.51 -9.41 -9.25
C PRO A 128 -19.31 -8.59 -7.96
N ILE A 129 -19.41 -9.22 -6.79
CA ILE A 129 -19.20 -8.57 -5.50
C ILE A 129 -17.76 -8.08 -5.38
N PHE A 130 -16.79 -8.88 -5.81
CA PHE A 130 -15.40 -8.44 -5.84
C PHE A 130 -15.20 -7.27 -6.81
N LEU A 131 -15.78 -7.34 -8.02
CA LEU A 131 -15.63 -6.30 -9.03
C LEU A 131 -16.34 -4.99 -8.67
N THR A 132 -17.48 -5.03 -7.99
CA THR A 132 -18.11 -3.83 -7.43
C THR A 132 -17.16 -3.13 -6.47
N GLY A 133 -16.50 -3.89 -5.58
CA GLY A 133 -15.50 -3.34 -4.65
C GLY A 133 -14.17 -2.92 -5.30
N ALA A 134 -13.86 -3.37 -6.51
CA ALA A 134 -12.57 -3.14 -7.17
C ALA A 134 -12.35 -1.67 -7.59
N ILE A 135 -13.39 -0.82 -7.58
CA ILE A 135 -13.24 0.64 -7.76
C ILE A 135 -12.34 1.26 -6.67
N MET A 136 -12.23 0.58 -5.52
CA MET A 136 -11.30 0.97 -4.46
C MET A 136 -9.83 0.91 -4.88
N GLU A 137 -9.48 0.32 -6.02
CA GLU A 137 -8.12 0.35 -6.56
C GLU A 137 -7.71 1.72 -7.12
N LEU A 138 -8.62 2.68 -7.31
CA LEU A 138 -8.29 4.00 -7.86
C LEU A 138 -7.22 4.75 -7.02
N PRO A 139 -7.32 4.85 -5.68
CA PRO A 139 -6.26 5.42 -4.85
C PRO A 139 -4.94 4.64 -4.94
N THR A 140 -4.98 3.31 -5.13
CA THR A 140 -3.76 2.50 -5.34
C THR A 140 -3.09 2.88 -6.66
N PHE A 141 -3.89 3.06 -7.71
CA PHE A 141 -3.39 3.52 -9.00
C PHE A 141 -2.73 4.89 -8.88
N ASP A 142 -3.38 5.82 -8.20
CA ASP A 142 -2.85 7.16 -7.96
C ASP A 142 -1.51 7.12 -7.17
N LEU A 143 -1.44 6.27 -6.13
CA LEU A 143 -0.21 6.07 -5.38
C LEU A 143 0.91 5.48 -6.24
N ALA A 144 0.58 4.46 -7.03
CA ALA A 144 1.56 3.72 -7.81
C ALA A 144 2.12 4.59 -8.94
N ILE A 145 1.26 5.32 -9.66
CA ILE A 145 1.70 6.24 -10.71
C ILE A 145 2.53 7.40 -10.14
N SER A 146 2.15 7.93 -8.98
CA SER A 146 2.90 9.01 -8.31
C SER A 146 4.27 8.56 -7.78
N ASN A 147 4.47 7.26 -7.49
CA ASN A 147 5.80 6.74 -7.14
C ASN A 147 6.65 6.47 -8.40
N LEU A 148 6.05 6.05 -9.51
CA LEU A 148 6.76 5.87 -10.78
C LEU A 148 7.19 7.21 -11.40
N PHE A 149 6.28 8.18 -11.39
CA PHE A 149 6.45 9.50 -11.98
C PHE A 149 6.19 10.58 -10.91
N PRO A 150 7.22 11.00 -10.16
CA PRO A 150 7.07 12.01 -9.11
C PRO A 150 6.41 13.30 -9.60
N ALA A 151 6.64 13.71 -10.85
CA ALA A 151 6.03 14.91 -11.44
C ALA A 151 4.50 14.92 -11.52
N VAL A 152 3.83 13.77 -11.38
CA VAL A 152 2.35 13.73 -11.32
C VAL A 152 1.81 13.62 -9.91
N ARG A 153 2.69 13.59 -8.90
CA ARG A 153 2.31 13.37 -7.51
C ARG A 153 1.44 14.52 -7.02
N ASN A 154 0.38 14.17 -6.29
CA ASN A 154 -0.42 15.17 -5.60
C ASN A 154 -0.99 14.53 -4.33
N ASP A 155 -0.46 14.95 -3.18
CA ASP A 155 -0.84 14.38 -1.89
C ASP A 155 -2.33 14.61 -1.57
N PHE A 156 -2.90 15.76 -1.94
CA PHE A 156 -4.31 16.06 -1.69
C PHE A 156 -5.26 15.19 -2.53
N ARG A 157 -4.95 15.01 -3.83
CA ARG A 157 -5.66 14.11 -4.74
C ARG A 157 -5.67 12.69 -4.21
N PHE A 158 -4.50 12.21 -3.78
CA PHE A 158 -4.37 10.88 -3.20
C PHE A 158 -5.20 10.75 -1.92
N LEU A 159 -5.04 11.66 -0.95
CA LEU A 159 -5.75 11.56 0.33
C LEU A 159 -7.27 11.66 0.16
N SER A 160 -7.73 12.55 -0.72
CA SER A 160 -9.15 12.73 -1.03
C SER A 160 -9.74 11.46 -1.66
N SER A 161 -9.11 10.94 -2.71
CA SER A 161 -9.56 9.69 -3.35
C SER A 161 -9.52 8.50 -2.38
N PHE A 162 -8.49 8.40 -1.55
CA PHE A 162 -8.39 7.35 -0.53
C PHE A 162 -9.55 7.44 0.47
N PHE A 163 -9.86 8.64 0.97
CA PHE A 163 -11.00 8.81 1.86
C PHE A 163 -12.34 8.42 1.19
N ILE A 164 -12.60 8.93 -0.01
CA ILE A 164 -13.85 8.68 -0.73
C ILE A 164 -14.04 7.18 -1.00
N PHE A 165 -13.05 6.52 -1.59
CA PHE A 165 -13.20 5.14 -2.04
C PHE A 165 -12.86 4.11 -0.97
N ARG A 166 -11.72 4.25 -0.29
CA ARG A 166 -11.22 3.22 0.66
C ARG A 166 -11.82 3.34 2.06
N ILE A 167 -12.41 4.48 2.42
CA ILE A 167 -13.06 4.69 3.72
C ILE A 167 -14.58 4.81 3.58
N LEU A 168 -15.07 5.86 2.91
CA LEU A 168 -16.51 6.15 2.86
C LEU A 168 -17.27 5.10 2.07
N TYR A 169 -16.94 4.93 0.78
CA TYR A 169 -17.58 3.92 -0.08
C TYR A 169 -17.41 2.51 0.50
N HIS A 170 -16.20 2.14 0.94
CA HIS A 170 -15.95 0.85 1.57
C HIS A 170 -16.89 0.60 2.75
N THR A 171 -17.06 1.57 3.66
CA THR A 171 -17.93 1.40 4.84
C THR A 171 -19.38 1.17 4.43
N ILE A 172 -19.89 1.94 3.46
CA ILE A 172 -21.24 1.77 2.91
C ILE A 172 -21.39 0.38 2.29
N TYR A 173 -20.43 -0.01 1.46
CA TYR A 173 -20.41 -1.29 0.76
C TYR A 173 -20.34 -2.49 1.72
N LEU A 174 -19.54 -2.38 2.79
CA LEU A 174 -19.45 -3.37 3.86
C LEU A 174 -20.80 -3.55 4.56
N ILE A 175 -21.46 -2.45 4.92
CA ILE A 175 -22.79 -2.49 5.56
C ILE A 175 -23.78 -3.19 4.64
N ASP A 176 -23.80 -2.86 3.36
CA ASP A 176 -24.69 -3.49 2.39
C ASP A 176 -24.39 -4.98 2.24
N CYS A 177 -23.12 -5.39 2.18
CA CYS A 177 -22.75 -6.82 2.13
C CYS A 177 -23.11 -7.57 3.41
N ALA A 178 -23.16 -6.89 4.57
CA ALA A 178 -23.51 -7.50 5.86
C ALA A 178 -25.01 -7.74 6.03
N ARG A 179 -25.87 -7.04 5.26
CA ARG A 179 -27.33 -7.16 5.36
C ARG A 179 -27.79 -8.59 5.09
N PRO A 180 -28.75 -9.13 5.88
CA PRO A 180 -29.31 -10.45 5.62
C PRO A 180 -29.87 -10.62 4.21
N SER A 181 -30.53 -9.59 3.68
CA SER A 181 -31.05 -9.59 2.30
C SER A 181 -29.93 -9.75 1.27
N SER A 182 -28.82 -9.02 1.43
CA SER A 182 -27.67 -9.15 0.54
C SER A 182 -27.02 -10.51 0.63
N ARG A 183 -26.84 -11.03 1.85
CA ARG A 183 -26.25 -12.35 2.04
C ARG A 183 -27.10 -13.48 1.46
N ALA A 184 -28.43 -13.32 1.39
CA ALA A 184 -29.33 -14.35 0.88
C ALA A 184 -29.00 -14.77 -0.57
N TYR A 185 -28.77 -13.83 -1.48
CA TYR A 185 -28.39 -14.15 -2.87
C TYR A 185 -26.91 -14.48 -3.04
N MET A 186 -26.05 -14.19 -2.05
CA MET A 186 -24.65 -14.61 -2.01
C MET A 186 -24.44 -15.98 -1.34
N GLY A 187 -25.50 -16.80 -1.21
CA GLY A 187 -25.41 -18.13 -0.58
C GLY A 187 -25.24 -18.10 0.94
N ASN A 188 -25.73 -17.06 1.61
CA ASN A 188 -25.67 -16.82 3.05
C ASN A 188 -24.25 -16.76 3.65
N THR A 189 -23.24 -16.59 2.81
CA THR A 189 -21.84 -16.52 3.25
C THR A 189 -21.50 -15.22 3.97
N TRP A 190 -20.62 -15.32 4.97
CA TRP A 190 -20.05 -14.18 5.69
C TRP A 190 -18.70 -13.72 5.12
N ILE A 191 -18.14 -14.44 4.14
CA ILE A 191 -16.79 -14.19 3.64
C ILE A 191 -16.62 -12.76 3.11
N PRO A 192 -17.50 -12.21 2.24
CA PRO A 192 -17.39 -10.82 1.80
C PRO A 192 -17.36 -9.83 2.97
N THR A 193 -18.26 -9.99 3.94
CA THR A 193 -18.33 -9.12 5.13
C THR A 193 -17.05 -9.16 5.97
N ILE A 194 -16.52 -10.37 6.23
CA ILE A 194 -15.29 -10.55 7.02
C ILE A 194 -14.10 -9.92 6.29
N MET A 195 -13.96 -10.20 4.99
CA MET A 195 -12.83 -9.72 4.18
C MET A 195 -12.86 -8.21 4.01
N LEU A 196 -14.03 -7.62 3.73
CA LEU A 196 -14.20 -6.16 3.69
C LEU A 196 -13.91 -5.54 5.07
N SER A 197 -14.35 -6.14 6.17
CA SER A 197 -14.05 -5.63 7.51
C SER A 197 -12.54 -5.60 7.80
N LEU A 198 -11.82 -6.68 7.50
CA LEU A 198 -10.37 -6.74 7.67
C LEU A 198 -9.64 -5.73 6.77
N ALA A 199 -10.09 -5.59 5.52
CA ALA A 199 -9.54 -4.61 4.59
C ALA A 199 -9.80 -3.17 5.05
N LEU A 200 -10.99 -2.87 5.58
CA LEU A 200 -11.34 -1.55 6.10
C LEU A 200 -10.45 -1.16 7.30
N LEU A 201 -10.22 -2.08 8.24
CA LEU A 201 -9.31 -1.84 9.37
C LEU A 201 -7.91 -1.47 8.90
N MET A 202 -7.41 -2.19 7.88
CA MET A 202 -6.14 -1.91 7.26
C MET A 202 -6.14 -0.53 6.57
N HIS A 203 -7.18 -0.19 5.81
CA HIS A 203 -7.30 1.11 5.15
C HIS A 203 -7.36 2.27 6.14
N ILE A 204 -8.08 2.13 7.26
CA ILE A 204 -8.11 3.15 8.32
C ILE A 204 -6.70 3.38 8.87
N SER A 205 -5.93 2.31 9.09
CA SER A 205 -4.55 2.42 9.56
C SER A 205 -3.65 3.15 8.55
N TRP A 206 -3.82 2.88 7.25
CA TRP A 206 -3.06 3.53 6.18
C TRP A 206 -3.47 4.99 5.99
N PHE A 207 -4.76 5.30 6.05
CA PHE A 207 -5.27 6.65 5.94
C PHE A 207 -4.76 7.53 7.07
N LYS A 208 -4.77 7.01 8.30
CA LYS A 208 -4.16 7.69 9.45
C LYS A 208 -2.67 7.98 9.20
N GLY A 209 -1.91 7.00 8.69
CA GLY A 209 -0.52 7.20 8.28
C GLY A 209 -0.39 8.32 7.24
N GLY A 210 -1.20 8.25 6.17
CA GLY A 210 -1.31 9.24 5.11
C GLY A 210 -1.45 10.66 5.63
N ILE A 211 -2.47 10.90 6.48
CA ILE A 211 -2.72 12.20 7.11
C ILE A 211 -1.53 12.65 7.94
N MET A 212 -1.00 11.77 8.81
CA MET A 212 0.12 12.13 9.69
C MET A 212 1.36 12.54 8.90
N GLY A 213 1.70 11.83 7.82
CA GLY A 213 2.85 12.22 7.00
C GLY A 213 2.58 13.43 6.10
N TYR A 214 1.34 13.64 5.63
CA TYR A 214 0.97 14.88 4.95
C TYR A 214 1.16 16.09 5.87
N LEU A 215 0.61 16.05 7.09
CA LEU A 215 0.76 17.11 8.08
C LEU A 215 2.23 17.34 8.45
N LYS A 216 3.03 16.28 8.60
CA LYS A 216 4.48 16.37 8.86
C LYS A 216 5.21 17.10 7.73
N ARG A 217 4.94 16.77 6.46
CA ARG A 217 5.55 17.43 5.30
C ARG A 217 5.12 18.89 5.20
N HIS A 218 3.83 19.16 5.37
CA HIS A 218 3.30 20.52 5.34
C HIS A 218 3.91 21.42 6.42
N ASN A 219 4.04 20.91 7.66
CA ASN A 219 4.69 21.65 8.74
C ASN A 219 6.18 21.89 8.47
N LYS A 220 6.90 20.93 7.89
CA LYS A 220 8.31 21.09 7.52
C LYS A 220 8.49 22.13 6.42
N ALA A 221 7.63 22.14 5.40
CA ALA A 221 7.66 23.13 4.33
C ALA A 221 7.41 24.54 4.89
N LYS A 222 6.42 24.69 5.78
CA LYS A 222 6.13 25.97 6.45
C LYS A 222 7.29 26.48 7.30
N LEU A 223 7.98 25.59 8.03
CA LEU A 223 9.17 25.97 8.81
C LEU A 223 10.31 26.45 7.91
N LYS A 224 10.62 25.72 6.82
CA LYS A 224 11.64 26.13 5.85
C LYS A 224 11.33 27.51 5.23
N TYR A 225 10.07 27.75 4.87
CA TYR A 225 9.62 29.04 4.34
C TYR A 225 9.87 30.18 5.35
N ASN A 226 9.47 29.97 6.60
CA ASN A 226 9.69 30.96 7.66
C ASN A 226 11.18 31.24 7.91
N ASP A 227 12.03 30.22 7.89
CA ASP A 227 13.48 30.37 8.04
C ASP A 227 14.08 31.16 6.87
N LYS A 228 13.67 30.86 5.62
CA LYS A 228 14.09 31.61 4.42
C LYS A 228 13.66 33.08 4.50
N LYS A 229 12.42 33.35 4.89
CA LYS A 229 11.88 34.70 5.09
C LYS A 229 12.66 35.47 6.16
N LYS A 230 12.95 34.84 7.30
CA LYS A 230 13.74 35.46 8.38
C LYS A 230 15.16 35.79 7.92
N ASN A 231 15.81 34.90 7.19
CA ASN A 231 17.15 35.14 6.65
C ASN A 231 17.16 36.29 5.63
N ALA A 232 16.14 36.38 4.75
CA ALA A 232 16.02 37.49 3.80
C ALA A 232 15.87 38.86 4.50
N ILE A 233 15.10 38.91 5.59
CA ILE A 233 14.94 40.12 6.41
C ILE A 233 16.25 40.49 7.11
N MET A 234 16.99 39.51 7.67
CA MET A 234 18.26 39.78 8.36
C MET A 234 19.39 40.26 7.44
N VAL A 235 19.36 39.91 6.15
CA VAL A 235 20.35 40.37 5.15
C VAL A 235 20.11 41.84 4.72
N GLY A 236 19.14 42.54 5.32
CA GLY A 236 18.92 43.96 5.06
C GLY A 236 18.31 44.25 3.69
N CYS A 237 17.70 43.25 3.05
CA CYS A 237 16.84 43.49 1.91
C CYS A 237 15.53 44.11 2.45
N GLU A 238 15.54 45.42 2.73
CA GLU A 238 14.31 46.17 2.97
C GLU A 238 13.51 46.19 1.67
N ILE A 239 12.62 45.22 1.53
CA ILE A 239 11.57 45.22 0.51
C ILE A 239 10.50 46.20 1.00
N SER A 240 10.71 47.48 0.73
CA SER A 240 9.76 48.58 1.01
C SER A 240 8.88 48.88 -0.21
N ASP A 241 8.54 47.86 -1.00
CA ASP A 241 7.65 48.01 -2.15
C ASP A 241 6.29 47.32 -1.85
N PRO A 242 5.19 48.08 -1.68
CA PRO A 242 3.87 47.50 -1.42
C PRO A 242 3.37 46.62 -2.57
N VAL A 243 3.95 46.76 -3.78
CA VAL A 243 3.71 45.82 -4.89
C VAL A 243 4.33 44.45 -4.60
N ILE A 244 5.49 44.41 -3.93
CA ILE A 244 6.14 43.15 -3.54
C ILE A 244 5.42 42.54 -2.34
N GLU A 245 4.83 43.31 -1.43
CA GLU A 245 4.02 42.75 -0.33
C GLU A 245 2.70 42.14 -0.84
N CYS A 246 2.05 42.79 -1.80
CA CYS A 246 0.86 42.27 -2.47
C CYS A 246 1.20 41.07 -3.38
N ALA A 247 2.35 41.11 -4.06
CA ALA A 247 2.90 39.95 -4.74
C ALA A 247 3.18 38.82 -3.76
N ILE A 248 3.82 39.05 -2.61
CA ILE A 248 4.08 38.04 -1.56
C ILE A 248 2.79 37.41 -1.03
N GLN A 249 1.69 38.14 -0.92
CA GLN A 249 0.39 37.56 -0.51
C GLN A 249 -0.24 36.71 -1.61
N LEU A 250 -0.23 37.19 -2.87
CA LEU A 250 -0.69 36.40 -4.01
C LEU A 250 0.20 35.15 -4.21
N ASP A 251 1.50 35.34 -4.01
CA ASP A 251 2.61 34.41 -4.06
C ASP A 251 2.70 33.55 -2.80
N GLU A 252 1.95 33.80 -1.72
CA GLU A 252 1.87 32.85 -0.59
C GLU A 252 0.96 31.69 -0.98
N THR A 253 -0.13 31.99 -1.69
CA THR A 253 -1.00 31.00 -2.35
C THR A 253 -0.31 30.31 -3.53
N VAL A 254 0.39 31.06 -4.39
CA VAL A 254 1.08 30.51 -5.57
C VAL A 254 2.41 29.82 -5.20
N ASN A 255 3.18 30.30 -4.23
CA ASN A 255 4.33 29.56 -3.66
C ASN A 255 3.89 28.38 -2.80
N GLN A 256 2.68 28.34 -2.24
CA GLN A 256 2.21 27.10 -1.61
C GLN A 256 2.06 25.99 -2.64
N GLU A 257 1.62 26.31 -3.86
CA GLU A 257 1.59 25.40 -5.01
C GLU A 257 3.00 25.13 -5.56
N LEU A 258 3.81 26.17 -5.81
CA LEU A 258 5.17 26.04 -6.36
C LEU A 258 6.19 25.44 -5.39
N LEU A 259 6.08 25.58 -4.06
CA LEU A 259 6.95 24.93 -3.07
C LEU A 259 6.57 23.45 -2.86
N LEU A 260 5.33 23.07 -3.17
CA LEU A 260 4.95 21.67 -3.30
C LEU A 260 5.60 21.07 -4.57
N GLU A 261 5.63 21.82 -5.69
CA GLU A 261 6.30 21.41 -6.92
C GLU A 261 7.86 21.47 -6.84
N GLU A 262 8.46 22.45 -6.15
CA GLU A 262 9.93 22.55 -5.98
C GLU A 262 10.47 21.44 -5.07
N ASN A 263 9.72 20.99 -4.05
CA ASN A 263 10.11 19.78 -3.30
C ASN A 263 9.96 18.50 -4.15
N GLU A 264 9.19 18.52 -5.24
CA GLU A 264 9.10 17.41 -6.20
C GLU A 264 10.26 17.45 -7.23
N ASN A 265 10.77 18.63 -7.56
CA ASN A 265 11.87 18.84 -8.51
C ASN A 265 13.28 18.80 -7.88
N GLU A 266 13.46 19.18 -6.60
CA GLU A 266 14.75 19.03 -5.90
C GLU A 266 15.18 17.55 -5.70
N ASP A 267 14.26 16.59 -5.90
CA ASP A 267 14.54 15.15 -5.89
C ASP A 267 15.19 14.63 -7.19
N GLU A 268 15.40 15.47 -8.22
CA GLU A 268 16.07 15.07 -9.48
C GLU A 268 17.61 15.05 -9.39
N ASN A 269 18.21 15.71 -8.39
CA ASN A 269 19.67 15.79 -8.27
C ASN A 269 20.22 14.96 -7.08
N GLY A 270 20.03 13.64 -7.13
CA GLY A 270 20.76 12.66 -6.30
C GLY A 270 20.62 12.80 -4.77
N GLY A 271 19.67 13.59 -4.28
CA GLY A 271 19.39 13.81 -2.87
C GLY A 271 18.58 12.64 -2.28
N LYS A 272 18.96 12.20 -1.08
CA LYS A 272 18.22 11.17 -0.32
C LYS A 272 16.78 11.63 -0.07
N THR A 273 15.85 11.16 -0.87
CA THR A 273 14.42 11.13 -0.56
C THR A 273 14.23 10.57 0.85
N PRO A 274 13.55 11.25 1.78
CA PRO A 274 13.26 10.67 3.08
C PRO A 274 12.39 9.42 2.88
N ASP A 275 12.80 8.33 3.53
CA ASP A 275 12.12 7.02 3.67
C ASP A 275 10.65 7.09 4.18
N ASP A 276 10.01 8.26 4.21
CA ASP A 276 8.79 8.60 4.94
C ASP A 276 7.63 9.02 4.00
N SER A 277 7.39 8.29 2.91
CA SER A 277 6.03 8.32 2.34
C SER A 277 5.17 7.40 3.22
N PRO A 278 4.27 7.95 4.07
CA PRO A 278 3.54 7.18 5.08
C PRO A 278 2.47 6.23 4.48
N LEU A 279 2.37 6.22 3.14
CA LEU A 279 1.47 5.39 2.34
C LEU A 279 2.19 4.15 1.81
N ILE A 280 3.51 4.09 2.00
CA ILE A 280 4.18 2.82 2.19
C ILE A 280 4.04 2.51 3.66
N THR A 281 3.50 1.34 3.95
CA THR A 281 3.34 0.91 5.33
C THR A 281 4.63 1.06 6.09
N PRO A 282 4.57 1.54 7.34
CA PRO A 282 5.74 1.64 8.18
C PRO A 282 6.46 0.30 8.12
N ARG A 283 7.79 0.33 7.92
CA ARG A 283 8.63 -0.78 8.38
C ARG A 283 8.13 -1.13 9.76
N THR A 284 7.84 -2.41 9.99
CA THR A 284 7.25 -2.92 11.23
C THR A 284 7.85 -2.15 12.41
N PRO A 285 7.06 -1.32 13.12
CA PRO A 285 7.60 -0.58 14.25
C PRO A 285 8.11 -1.60 15.28
N LYS A 286 9.19 -1.26 15.99
CA LYS A 286 9.69 -2.05 17.13
C LYS A 286 8.51 -2.35 18.05
N GLN A 287 8.02 -3.59 18.05
CA GLN A 287 6.99 -4.01 18.97
C GLN A 287 7.60 -4.06 20.37
N ASN A 288 7.12 -3.22 21.27
CA ASN A 288 7.34 -3.40 22.71
C ASN A 288 6.60 -4.67 23.17
N PRO A 289 7.20 -5.49 24.05
CA PRO A 289 6.59 -6.71 24.54
C PRO A 289 5.61 -6.35 25.67
N LEU A 290 4.32 -6.14 25.36
CA LEU A 290 3.32 -5.96 26.42
C LEU A 290 1.95 -6.61 26.14
N LEU A 291 1.88 -7.61 25.27
CA LEU A 291 0.66 -8.38 25.00
C LEU A 291 0.89 -9.90 25.05
N THR A 292 1.57 -10.38 26.09
CA THR A 292 1.71 -11.83 26.35
C THR A 292 0.73 -12.40 27.37
N ASN A 293 -0.11 -11.58 28.03
CA ASN A 293 -0.97 -12.07 29.11
C ASN A 293 -2.42 -11.56 29.01
N LEU A 294 -3.17 -12.03 28.00
CA LEU A 294 -4.64 -11.98 28.03
C LEU A 294 -5.18 -13.41 28.30
N PRO A 295 -5.90 -13.64 29.39
CA PRO A 295 -6.51 -14.95 29.66
C PRO A 295 -7.71 -15.17 28.74
N ILE A 296 -7.64 -16.24 27.94
CA ILE A 296 -8.74 -16.69 27.08
C ILE A 296 -9.79 -17.40 27.97
N PRO A 297 -11.07 -16.98 27.96
CA PRO A 297 -12.11 -17.70 28.68
C PRO A 297 -12.45 -19.02 27.98
N ASN A 298 -12.61 -20.06 28.80
CA ASN A 298 -12.91 -21.43 28.39
C ASN A 298 -14.37 -21.52 27.90
N LEU A 299 -14.58 -21.83 26.62
CA LEU A 299 -15.90 -22.04 26.00
C LEU A 299 -16.16 -23.55 25.87
N SER A 300 -16.78 -24.14 26.88
CA SER A 300 -16.97 -25.60 26.99
C SER A 300 -18.25 -26.16 26.34
N ASN A 301 -19.03 -25.38 25.57
CA ASN A 301 -20.34 -25.83 25.08
C ASN A 301 -20.61 -25.52 23.59
N LEU A 302 -19.80 -26.07 22.68
CA LEU A 302 -20.13 -26.15 21.24
C LEU A 302 -20.09 -27.61 20.76
N PRO A 303 -21.10 -28.06 20.00
CA PRO A 303 -21.16 -29.44 19.51
C PRO A 303 -20.03 -29.73 18.52
N THR A 304 -19.23 -30.74 18.83
CA THR A 304 -18.04 -31.13 18.07
C THR A 304 -18.43 -31.97 16.85
N VAL A 305 -18.17 -31.45 15.65
CA VAL A 305 -18.10 -32.25 14.42
C VAL A 305 -16.76 -32.99 14.44
N LEU A 306 -16.79 -34.32 14.48
CA LEU A 306 -15.60 -35.18 14.49
C LEU A 306 -14.88 -35.12 13.13
N ILE A 307 -13.85 -34.29 13.03
CA ILE A 307 -12.84 -34.39 11.98
C ILE A 307 -11.74 -35.33 12.51
N PRO A 308 -11.33 -36.37 11.76
CA PRO A 308 -10.28 -37.29 12.22
C PRO A 308 -8.95 -36.54 12.43
N SER A 309 -8.30 -36.87 13.55
CA SER A 309 -7.04 -36.26 14.00
C SER A 309 -5.90 -36.49 13.00
N ILE A 310 -5.22 -35.41 12.62
CA ILE A 310 -4.07 -35.38 11.68
C ILE A 310 -2.82 -36.13 12.23
N ASN A 311 -2.88 -36.63 13.46
CA ASN A 311 -1.76 -37.29 14.13
C ASN A 311 -1.45 -38.71 13.62
N ASN A 312 -2.24 -39.26 12.69
CA ASN A 312 -2.07 -40.64 12.21
C ASN A 312 -1.35 -40.78 10.86
N ILE A 313 -0.69 -39.73 10.35
CA ILE A 313 0.14 -39.81 9.13
C ILE A 313 1.61 -40.02 9.54
N PRO A 314 2.21 -41.21 9.34
CA PRO A 314 3.62 -41.44 9.64
C PRO A 314 4.49 -40.57 8.71
N GLY A 315 5.30 -39.68 9.27
CA GLY A 315 6.26 -38.84 8.53
C GLY A 315 6.05 -37.33 8.59
N LEU A 316 4.89 -36.84 9.07
CA LEU A 316 4.62 -35.39 9.07
C LEU A 316 5.11 -34.66 10.35
N ALA A 317 5.21 -35.37 11.49
CA ALA A 317 5.70 -34.80 12.75
C ALA A 317 7.20 -34.42 12.72
N SER A 318 7.96 -34.97 11.77
CA SER A 318 9.39 -34.64 11.57
C SER A 318 9.61 -33.37 10.75
N LEU A 319 8.60 -32.86 10.04
CA LEU A 319 8.72 -31.66 9.17
C LEU A 319 8.27 -30.37 9.87
N THR A 320 7.38 -30.47 10.86
CA THR A 320 6.82 -29.32 11.58
C THR A 320 7.80 -28.71 12.58
N ASN A 321 8.61 -29.53 13.27
CA ASN A 321 9.57 -29.04 14.27
C ASN A 321 10.83 -28.42 13.65
N THR A 322 11.31 -28.92 12.51
CA THR A 322 12.46 -28.34 11.77
C THR A 322 12.09 -27.04 11.06
N SER A 323 10.88 -26.94 10.51
CA SER A 323 10.40 -25.72 9.83
C SER A 323 10.10 -24.58 10.82
N ALA A 324 9.51 -24.87 11.98
CA ALA A 324 9.23 -23.86 13.00
C ALA A 324 10.51 -23.27 13.61
N ASN A 325 11.53 -24.10 13.84
CA ASN A 325 12.84 -23.65 14.31
C ASN A 325 13.59 -22.87 13.23
N GLY A 326 13.56 -23.32 11.97
CA GLY A 326 14.15 -22.59 10.84
C GLY A 326 13.50 -21.22 10.59
N PHE A 327 12.18 -21.12 10.74
CA PHE A 327 11.49 -19.83 10.65
C PHE A 327 11.88 -18.90 11.80
N LYS A 328 11.93 -19.41 13.03
CA LYS A 328 12.34 -18.63 14.21
C LYS A 328 13.79 -18.14 14.09
N GLU A 329 14.68 -18.96 13.57
CA GLU A 329 16.08 -18.59 13.31
C GLU A 329 16.21 -17.59 12.16
N ALA A 330 15.44 -17.75 11.07
CA ALA A 330 15.43 -16.80 9.96
C ALA A 330 14.90 -15.41 10.38
N VAL A 331 13.87 -15.37 11.24
CA VAL A 331 13.34 -14.12 11.81
C VAL A 331 14.37 -13.49 12.75
N LYS A 332 15.01 -14.28 13.61
CA LYS A 332 16.06 -13.80 14.53
C LYS A 332 17.27 -13.25 13.78
N HIS A 333 17.77 -13.96 12.78
CA HIS A 333 18.88 -13.52 11.93
C HIS A 333 18.56 -12.20 11.23
N ARG A 334 17.35 -12.07 10.66
CA ARG A 334 16.91 -10.83 9.99
C ARG A 334 16.73 -9.67 10.97
N TRP A 335 16.33 -9.95 12.21
CA TRP A 335 16.25 -8.96 13.27
C TRP A 335 17.63 -8.45 13.69
N ASP A 336 18.59 -9.35 13.86
CA ASP A 336 19.97 -9.02 14.25
C ASP A 336 20.70 -8.24 13.14
N GLU A 337 20.49 -8.59 11.87
CA GLU A 337 21.04 -7.85 10.72
C GLU A 337 20.51 -6.39 10.67
N GLN A 338 19.23 -6.18 10.98
CA GLN A 338 18.64 -4.84 11.04
C GLN A 338 19.16 -4.03 12.24
N LYS A 339 19.41 -4.70 13.37
CA LYS A 339 19.99 -4.08 14.57
C LYS A 339 21.42 -3.61 14.30
N GLU A 340 22.22 -4.40 13.59
CA GLU A 340 23.59 -4.05 13.23
C GLU A 340 23.65 -2.84 12.30
N LYS A 341 22.83 -2.82 11.24
CA LYS A 341 22.73 -1.69 10.30
C LYS A 341 22.30 -0.39 11.01
N PHE A 342 21.45 -0.49 12.02
CA PHE A 342 21.05 0.66 12.83
C PHE A 342 22.22 1.18 13.67
N THR A 343 22.94 0.31 14.37
CA THR A 343 24.11 0.69 15.17
C THR A 343 25.20 1.34 14.32
N GLN A 344 25.49 0.79 13.12
CA GLN A 344 26.45 1.39 12.19
C GLN A 344 26.03 2.78 11.72
N ARG A 345 24.75 3.02 11.42
CA ARG A 345 24.24 4.35 11.02
C ARG A 345 24.32 5.37 12.16
N VAL A 346 24.01 4.95 13.39
CA VAL A 346 24.14 5.81 14.58
C VAL A 346 25.61 6.14 14.85
N ALA A 347 26.51 5.16 14.73
CA ALA A 347 27.95 5.36 14.90
C ALA A 347 28.53 6.32 13.84
N LEU A 348 28.12 6.18 12.57
CA LEU A 348 28.52 7.08 11.49
C LEU A 348 27.93 8.49 11.66
N GLY A 349 26.70 8.61 12.17
CA GLY A 349 26.06 9.88 12.49
C GLY A 349 26.74 10.61 13.65
N LEU A 350 27.16 9.89 14.70
CA LEU A 350 27.96 10.47 15.80
C LEU A 350 29.35 10.90 15.33
N LYS A 351 30.04 10.08 14.53
CA LYS A 351 31.39 10.39 14.04
C LYS A 351 31.42 11.69 13.22
N ARG A 352 30.40 11.92 12.39
CA ARG A 352 30.25 13.18 11.61
C ARG A 352 30.00 14.42 12.47
N ARG A 353 29.46 14.24 13.67
CA ARG A 353 29.17 15.33 14.61
C ARG A 353 30.36 15.73 15.46
N PHE A 354 31.35 14.85 15.59
CA PHE A 354 32.59 15.10 16.35
C PHE A 354 33.76 15.58 15.47
N THR A 355 33.72 15.39 14.16
CA THR A 355 34.80 15.85 13.25
C THR A 355 34.48 17.15 12.51
N GLY A 356 33.42 17.87 12.90
CA GLY A 356 32.96 19.09 12.22
C GLY A 356 33.26 20.39 12.96
N ASP A 357 34.05 20.34 14.05
CA ASP A 357 34.27 21.48 14.95
C ASP A 357 35.77 21.81 15.15
N GLU A 358 36.66 21.22 14.36
CA GLU A 358 38.10 21.52 14.40
C GLU A 358 38.62 21.83 13.00
N GLY A 359 38.72 23.12 12.66
CA GLY A 359 39.56 23.56 11.54
C GLY A 359 38.98 24.69 10.71
N ASP A 360 38.89 25.89 11.27
CA ASP A 360 39.07 27.12 10.46
C ASP A 360 39.53 28.30 11.34
N GLU A 361 40.76 28.20 11.84
CA GLU A 361 41.53 29.37 12.30
C GLU A 361 42.98 29.21 11.81
N THR A 362 43.48 30.23 11.10
CA THR A 362 44.82 30.49 10.53
C THR A 362 44.78 30.54 8.99
N MET A 363 45.21 31.59 8.28
CA MET A 363 46.15 32.66 8.60
C MET A 363 45.94 33.83 7.61
N GLU A 364 45.81 35.06 8.12
CA GLU A 364 46.28 36.27 7.43
C GLU A 364 47.81 36.31 7.50
N THR A 365 48.45 36.71 6.39
CA THR A 365 49.62 37.63 6.26
C THR A 365 50.54 37.21 5.11
N SER A 366 50.46 37.94 3.99
CA SER A 366 51.55 38.54 3.19
C SER A 366 51.01 39.14 1.92
#